data_AF-A0A8K0D1S8-F1
#
_entry.id   AF-A0A8K0D1S8-F1
#
_cell.length_a   1.000
_cell.length_b   1.000
_cell.length_c   1.000
_cell.angle_alpha   90.00
_cell.angle_beta   90.00
_cell.angle_gamma   90.00
#
_symmetry.space_group_name_H-M   'P 1'
#
loop_
_entity.id
_entity.type
_entity.pdbx_description
1 polymer ?
#
loop_
_entity_poly.entity_id
_entity_poly.type
_entity_poly.pdbx_seq_one_letter_code
_entity_poly.pdbx_strand_id
1 'polypeptide(L)'
;MKFSQEELVHMVYLLVEIDRNYLLASQKHPHVERKADVRCFQKLNERFERTEKVECKKQERPKTITNEENEFLVVGSAVEDPNVSMRTITRGIGIPLTSVWRILNRNKFHPFHYQLVQELDQRDFNQRFTFCRWCLEKE
;
A
#
# COMPACT_ATOMS: atom_id res chain seq x y z
N MET A 1 11.24 10.78 -14.20
CA MET A 1 12.68 10.61 -14.47
C MET A 1 13.18 9.47 -13.59
N LYS A 2 13.98 8.55 -14.13
CA LYS A 2 14.51 7.39 -13.37
C LYS A 2 15.94 7.66 -12.85
N PHE A 3 16.11 8.82 -12.23
CA PHE A 3 17.36 9.27 -11.62
C PHE A 3 17.12 9.48 -10.13
N SER A 4 18.12 9.21 -9.30
CA SER A 4 18.10 9.52 -7.88
C SER A 4 18.05 11.04 -7.67
N GLN A 5 17.68 11.48 -6.47
CA GLN A 5 17.68 12.92 -6.16
C GLN A 5 19.09 13.51 -6.30
N GLU A 6 20.12 12.79 -5.86
CA GLU A 6 21.53 13.18 -5.96
C GLU A 6 21.98 13.34 -7.42
N GLU A 7 21.64 12.37 -8.28
CA GLU A 7 21.94 12.43 -9.71
C GLU A 7 21.27 13.64 -10.35
N LEU A 8 20.00 13.90 -10.02
CA LEU A 8 19.30 15.04 -10.59
C LEU A 8 19.87 16.38 -10.12
N VAL A 9 20.35 16.47 -8.88
CA VAL A 9 21.04 17.68 -8.38
C VAL A 9 22.34 17.91 -9.13
N HIS A 10 23.14 16.86 -9.33
CA HIS A 10 24.35 16.92 -10.14
C HIS A 10 24.06 17.34 -11.59
N MET A 11 22.97 16.84 -12.18
CA MET A 11 22.51 17.27 -13.49
C MET A 11 22.16 18.76 -13.54
N VAL A 12 21.60 19.34 -12.46
CA VAL A 12 21.33 20.79 -12.38
C VAL A 12 22.64 21.58 -12.29
N TYR A 13 23.60 21.15 -11.47
CA TYR A 13 24.92 21.80 -11.41
C TYR A 13 25.60 21.82 -12.78
N LEU A 14 25.58 20.68 -13.48
CA LEU A 14 26.13 20.54 -14.82
C LEU A 14 25.43 21.44 -15.85
N LEU A 15 24.12 21.71 -15.68
CA LEU A 15 23.42 22.68 -16.53
C LEU A 15 23.88 24.12 -16.28
N VAL A 16 24.20 24.47 -15.04
CA VAL A 16 24.71 25.79 -14.68
C VAL A 16 26.12 26.00 -15.24
N GLU A 17 27.00 25.01 -15.13
CA GLU A 17 28.37 25.09 -15.65
C GLU A 17 28.46 25.24 -17.18
N ILE A 18 27.46 24.74 -17.90
CA ILE A 18 27.42 24.73 -19.37
C ILE A 18 26.39 25.76 -19.91
N ASP A 19 26.09 26.80 -19.13
CA ASP A 19 25.20 27.91 -19.52
C ASP A 19 23.86 27.44 -20.12
N ARG A 20 23.25 26.40 -19.52
CA ARG A 20 21.99 25.77 -19.93
C ARG A 20 22.00 25.20 -21.36
N ASN A 21 23.17 24.85 -21.91
CA ASN A 21 23.26 24.12 -23.17
C ASN A 21 22.91 22.63 -22.98
N TYR A 22 21.66 22.27 -23.25
CA TYR A 22 21.12 20.93 -23.04
C TYR A 22 21.81 19.83 -23.87
N LEU A 23 22.32 20.16 -25.07
CA LEU A 23 23.01 19.20 -25.93
C LEU A 23 24.37 18.83 -25.35
N LEU A 24 25.15 19.84 -24.97
CA LEU A 24 26.44 19.65 -24.30
C LEU A 24 26.26 18.99 -22.94
N ALA A 25 25.18 19.32 -22.21
CA ALA A 25 24.86 18.67 -20.95
C ALA A 25 24.61 17.17 -21.10
N SER A 26 23.87 16.76 -22.13
CA SER A 26 23.64 15.35 -22.45
C SER A 26 24.92 14.61 -22.89
N GLN A 27 25.83 15.30 -23.57
CA GLN A 27 27.13 14.74 -23.98
C GLN A 27 28.10 14.61 -22.82
N LYS A 28 28.19 15.63 -21.95
CA LYS A 28 29.08 15.69 -20.79
C LYS A 28 28.56 14.96 -19.57
N HIS A 29 27.27 14.59 -19.53
CA HIS A 29 26.71 13.79 -18.46
C HIS A 29 27.56 12.52 -18.27
N PRO A 30 28.18 12.32 -17.08
CA PRO A 30 29.01 11.15 -16.84
C PRO A 30 28.23 9.89 -17.15
N HIS A 31 28.88 8.89 -17.75
CA HIS A 31 28.27 7.60 -18.06
C HIS A 31 28.06 6.75 -16.80
N VAL A 32 27.30 7.28 -15.83
CA VAL A 32 26.53 6.46 -14.90
C VAL A 32 25.54 5.68 -15.77
N GLU A 33 25.27 4.42 -15.44
CA GLU A 33 24.57 3.36 -16.18
C GLU A 33 23.34 3.75 -17.06
N ARG A 34 22.80 4.97 -16.91
CA ARG A 34 21.72 5.56 -17.70
C ARG A 34 22.12 6.95 -18.20
N LYS A 35 22.29 7.10 -19.52
CA LYS A 35 22.55 8.40 -20.14
C LYS A 35 21.29 9.28 -20.14
N ALA A 36 21.41 10.50 -19.61
CA ALA A 36 20.33 11.50 -19.70
C ALA A 36 20.28 12.13 -21.10
N ASP A 37 19.09 12.06 -21.72
CA ASP A 37 18.83 12.68 -23.03
C ASP A 37 18.61 14.21 -22.92
N VAL A 38 18.75 14.93 -24.02
CA VAL A 38 18.55 16.40 -24.11
C VAL A 38 17.19 16.81 -23.55
N ARG A 39 16.14 16.07 -23.89
CA ARG A 39 14.77 16.29 -23.37
C ARG A 39 14.67 16.10 -21.86
N CYS A 40 15.53 15.26 -21.28
CA CYS A 40 15.61 15.07 -19.84
C CYS A 40 16.08 16.36 -19.18
N PHE A 41 17.21 16.90 -19.63
CA PHE A 41 17.75 18.15 -19.11
C PHE A 41 16.79 19.33 -19.28
N GLN A 42 16.14 19.45 -20.44
CA GLN A 42 15.14 20.49 -20.67
C GLN A 42 13.98 20.40 -19.66
N LYS A 43 13.36 19.23 -19.51
CA LYS A 43 12.25 19.01 -18.56
C LYS A 43 12.67 19.16 -17.10
N LEU A 44 13.95 18.92 -16.80
CA LEU A 44 14.51 19.10 -15.47
C LEU A 44 14.64 20.60 -15.19
N ASN A 45 15.22 21.36 -16.11
CA ASN A 45 15.40 22.79 -15.98
C ASN A 45 14.05 23.53 -15.88
N GLU A 46 13.13 23.26 -16.81
CA GLU A 46 11.77 23.84 -16.79
C GLU A 46 11.03 23.55 -15.48
N ARG A 47 11.22 22.35 -14.92
CA ARG A 47 10.63 21.99 -13.61
C ARG A 47 11.31 22.76 -12.47
N PHE A 48 12.64 22.82 -12.49
CA PHE A 48 13.41 23.48 -11.45
C PHE A 48 13.13 24.97 -11.40
N GLU A 49 13.10 25.67 -12.54
CA GLU A 49 12.75 27.09 -12.63
C GLU A 49 11.33 27.38 -12.12
N ARG A 50 10.38 26.47 -12.34
CA ARG A 50 8.98 26.65 -11.93
C ARG A 50 8.72 26.33 -10.45
N THR A 51 9.46 25.38 -9.87
CA THR A 51 9.10 24.79 -8.57
C THR A 51 10.25 24.73 -7.57
N GLU A 52 11.46 25.11 -7.97
CA GLU A 52 12.72 25.02 -7.21
C GLU A 52 13.03 23.60 -6.69
N LYS A 53 12.35 22.60 -7.27
CA LYS A 53 12.44 21.20 -6.87
C LYS A 53 12.94 20.35 -8.01
N VAL A 54 13.90 19.51 -7.67
CA VAL A 54 14.50 18.58 -8.60
C VAL A 54 13.64 17.32 -8.77
N GLU A 55 12.89 16.94 -7.74
CA GLU A 55 12.03 15.76 -7.75
C GLU A 55 10.79 15.93 -8.64
N CYS A 56 10.41 14.86 -9.33
CA CYS A 56 9.09 14.77 -9.95
C CYS A 56 8.05 14.46 -8.87
N LYS A 57 6.97 15.25 -8.76
CA LYS A 57 5.81 14.83 -7.96
C LYS A 57 5.34 13.46 -8.49
N LYS A 58 5.29 12.46 -7.61
CA LYS A 58 4.65 11.19 -7.94
C LYS A 58 3.19 11.49 -8.22
N GLN A 59 2.68 11.10 -9.38
CA GLN A 59 1.25 11.17 -9.63
C GLN A 59 0.57 10.16 -8.72
N GLU A 60 -0.16 10.66 -7.74
CA GLU A 60 -1.06 9.84 -6.94
C GLU A 60 -2.24 9.45 -7.82
N ARG A 61 -2.41 8.15 -8.03
CA ARG A 61 -3.60 7.65 -8.72
C ARG A 61 -4.76 7.68 -7.74
N PRO A 62 -5.90 8.31 -8.10
CA PRO A 62 -7.06 8.31 -7.23
C PRO A 62 -7.51 6.87 -6.97
N LYS A 63 -7.85 6.57 -5.73
CA LYS A 63 -8.42 5.28 -5.34
C LYS A 63 -9.92 5.32 -5.57
N THR A 64 -10.37 4.86 -6.73
CA THR A 64 -11.80 4.88 -7.07
C THR A 64 -12.61 3.89 -6.22
N ILE A 65 -12.07 2.69 -5.98
CA ILE A 65 -12.78 1.63 -5.25
C ILE A 65 -12.55 1.73 -3.74
N THR A 66 -11.34 2.13 -3.33
CA THR A 66 -10.95 2.29 -1.93
C THR A 66 -10.99 3.77 -1.55
N ASN A 67 -12.07 4.44 -1.95
CA ASN A 67 -12.34 5.83 -1.58
C ASN A 67 -12.83 5.89 -0.13
N GLU A 68 -12.91 7.10 0.42
CA GLU A 68 -13.31 7.34 1.80
C GLU A 68 -14.73 6.83 2.09
N GLU A 69 -15.66 6.95 1.14
CA GLU A 69 -17.04 6.46 1.27
C GLU A 69 -17.09 4.93 1.41
N ASN A 70 -16.43 4.18 0.52
CA ASN A 70 -16.41 2.72 0.62
C ASN A 70 -15.63 2.25 1.84
N GLU A 71 -14.58 2.97 2.22
CA GLU A 71 -13.82 2.70 3.44
C GLU A 71 -14.71 2.84 4.68
N PHE A 72 -15.50 3.93 4.75
CA PHE A 72 -16.47 4.15 5.80
C PHE A 72 -17.54 3.04 5.86
N LEU A 73 -18.12 2.67 4.71
CA LEU A 73 -19.15 1.62 4.65
C LEU A 73 -18.59 0.25 5.09
N VAL A 74 -17.41 -0.14 4.60
CA VAL A 74 -16.80 -1.43 4.96
C VAL A 74 -16.45 -1.50 6.44
N VAL A 75 -15.84 -0.44 6.98
CA VAL A 75 -15.49 -0.37 8.40
C VAL A 75 -16.75 -0.34 9.25
N GLY A 76 -17.76 0.44 8.85
CA GLY A 76 -19.07 0.48 9.52
C GLY A 76 -19.71 -0.89 9.65
N SER A 77 -19.78 -1.66 8.55
CA SER A 77 -20.33 -3.02 8.59
C SER A 77 -19.57 -3.95 9.55
N ALA A 78 -18.25 -3.83 9.63
CA ALA A 78 -17.43 -4.63 10.54
C ALA A 78 -17.56 -4.21 12.02
N VAL A 79 -17.87 -2.93 12.28
CA VAL A 79 -18.14 -2.41 13.62
C VAL A 79 -19.53 -2.82 14.09
N GLU A 80 -20.53 -2.77 13.20
CA GLU A 80 -21.91 -3.16 13.50
C GLU A 80 -22.04 -4.65 13.80
N ASP A 81 -21.37 -5.50 13.01
CA ASP A 81 -21.34 -6.95 13.22
C ASP A 81 -19.92 -7.49 13.00
N PRO A 82 -19.15 -7.77 14.08
CA PRO A 82 -17.83 -8.39 13.97
C PRO A 82 -17.85 -9.79 13.35
N ASN A 83 -19.02 -10.45 13.27
CA ASN A 83 -19.17 -11.78 12.68
C ASN A 83 -19.47 -11.76 11.18
N VAL A 84 -19.62 -10.58 10.60
CA VAL A 84 -20.00 -10.43 9.20
C VAL A 84 -18.91 -10.98 8.28
N SER A 85 -19.32 -11.77 7.29
CA SER A 85 -18.38 -12.27 6.30
C SER A 85 -17.98 -11.15 5.33
N MET A 86 -16.71 -11.13 4.90
CA MET A 86 -16.26 -10.21 3.86
C MET A 86 -17.07 -10.36 2.56
N ARG A 87 -17.61 -11.55 2.27
CA ARG A 87 -18.48 -11.80 1.11
C ARG A 87 -19.83 -11.11 1.26
N THR A 88 -20.37 -11.04 2.47
CA THR A 88 -21.60 -10.31 2.79
C THR A 88 -21.39 -8.81 2.58
N ILE A 89 -20.29 -8.26 3.13
CA ILE A 89 -19.91 -6.85 2.93
C ILE A 89 -19.76 -6.53 1.44
N THR A 90 -19.05 -7.38 0.69
CA THR A 90 -18.84 -7.25 -0.76
C THR A 90 -20.18 -7.14 -1.49
N ARG A 91 -21.15 -8.01 -1.17
CA ARG A 91 -22.47 -8.02 -1.81
C ARG A 91 -23.33 -6.81 -1.42
N GLY A 92 -23.22 -6.34 -0.18
CA GLY A 92 -23.97 -5.17 0.30
C GLY A 92 -23.50 -3.86 -0.31
N ILE A 93 -22.18 -3.68 -0.43
CA ILE A 93 -21.57 -2.43 -0.93
C ILE A 93 -21.33 -2.46 -2.44
N GLY A 94 -21.18 -3.65 -3.04
CA GLY A 94 -20.93 -3.81 -4.48
C GLY A 94 -19.46 -3.62 -4.88
N ILE A 95 -18.52 -3.81 -3.97
CA ILE A 95 -17.07 -3.70 -4.24
C ILE A 95 -16.36 -5.06 -4.19
N PRO A 96 -15.23 -5.26 -4.88
CA PRO A 96 -14.52 -6.53 -4.89
C PRO A 96 -14.05 -6.98 -3.50
N LEU A 97 -14.06 -8.29 -3.26
CA LEU A 97 -13.62 -8.91 -2.00
C LEU A 97 -12.20 -8.49 -1.62
N THR A 98 -11.31 -8.39 -2.60
CA THR A 98 -9.91 -7.97 -2.39
C THR A 98 -9.81 -6.52 -1.88
N SER A 99 -10.72 -5.65 -2.30
CA SER A 99 -10.79 -4.26 -1.81
C SER A 99 -11.32 -4.21 -0.38
N VAL A 100 -12.38 -4.97 -0.07
CA VAL A 100 -12.90 -5.13 1.29
C VAL A 100 -11.78 -5.60 2.23
N TRP A 101 -11.07 -6.66 1.85
CA TRP A 101 -9.96 -7.19 2.64
C TRP A 101 -8.84 -6.15 2.86
N ARG A 102 -8.47 -5.39 1.82
CA ARG A 102 -7.47 -4.32 1.94
C ARG A 102 -7.90 -3.23 2.92
N ILE A 103 -9.17 -2.81 2.87
CA ILE A 103 -9.73 -1.80 3.77
C ILE A 103 -9.68 -2.31 5.21
N LEU A 104 -10.21 -3.51 5.46
CA LEU A 104 -10.25 -4.09 6.80
C LEU A 104 -8.83 -4.24 7.37
N ASN A 105 -7.91 -4.81 6.60
CA ASN A 105 -6.53 -5.02 7.06
C ASN A 105 -5.79 -3.70 7.34
N ARG A 106 -5.99 -2.68 6.49
CA ARG A 106 -5.40 -1.34 6.69
C ARG A 106 -5.91 -0.67 7.97
N ASN A 107 -7.19 -0.84 8.27
CA ASN A 107 -7.84 -0.29 9.46
C ASN A 107 -7.76 -1.21 10.68
N LYS A 108 -7.00 -2.32 10.59
CA LYS A 108 -6.83 -3.31 11.67
C LYS A 108 -8.13 -3.93 12.17
N PHE A 109 -9.13 -4.04 11.29
CA PHE A 109 -10.34 -4.79 11.56
C PHE A 109 -10.14 -6.25 11.17
N HIS A 110 -10.44 -7.14 12.11
CA HIS A 110 -10.36 -8.58 11.94
C HIS A 110 -11.72 -9.22 12.24
N PRO A 111 -12.73 -9.03 11.37
CA PRO A 111 -14.00 -9.75 11.51
C PRO A 111 -13.74 -11.25 11.58
N PHE A 112 -14.34 -11.92 12.56
CA PHE A 112 -14.15 -13.34 12.80
C PHE A 112 -15.49 -14.03 12.60
N HIS A 113 -15.53 -15.16 11.91
CA HIS A 113 -16.79 -15.88 11.81
C HIS A 113 -16.96 -16.75 13.05
N TYR A 114 -17.95 -16.46 13.90
CA TYR A 114 -18.29 -17.35 15.00
C TYR A 114 -18.75 -18.70 14.44
N GLN A 115 -18.00 -19.76 14.78
CA GLN A 115 -18.37 -21.11 14.42
C GLN A 115 -19.24 -21.70 15.54
N LEU A 116 -20.49 -22.02 15.21
CA LEU A 116 -21.33 -22.81 16.09
C LEU A 116 -20.74 -24.22 16.20
N VAL A 117 -20.36 -24.59 17.42
CA VAL A 117 -19.90 -25.93 17.79
C VAL A 117 -20.92 -26.58 18.70
N GLN A 118 -20.80 -27.89 18.93
CA GLN A 118 -21.68 -28.60 19.84
C GLN A 118 -21.65 -27.95 21.23
N GLU A 119 -22.84 -27.71 21.80
CA GLU A 119 -22.99 -27.23 23.17
C GLU A 119 -22.45 -28.27 24.14
N LEU A 120 -21.69 -27.81 25.14
CA LEU A 120 -21.11 -28.66 26.18
C LEU A 120 -22.03 -28.70 27.38
N ASP A 121 -22.43 -29.89 27.80
CA ASP A 121 -23.13 -30.11 29.06
C ASP A 121 -22.12 -30.06 30.23
N GLN A 122 -22.60 -29.80 31.44
CA GLN A 122 -21.78 -29.78 32.67
C GLN A 122 -20.93 -31.04 32.85
N ARG A 123 -21.44 -32.20 32.38
CA ARG A 123 -20.73 -33.49 32.45
C ARG A 123 -19.54 -33.55 31.48
N ASP A 124 -19.64 -32.90 30.34
CA ASP A 124 -18.61 -32.93 29.29
C ASP A 124 -17.33 -32.24 29.75
N PHE A 125 -17.43 -31.17 30.54
CA PHE A 125 -16.25 -30.47 31.06
C PHE A 125 -15.33 -31.41 31.85
N ASN A 126 -15.90 -32.20 32.77
CA ASN A 126 -15.13 -33.13 33.58
C ASN A 126 -14.54 -34.25 32.72
N GLN A 127 -15.33 -34.84 31.82
CA GLN A 127 -14.86 -35.92 30.95
C GLN A 127 -13.71 -35.46 30.04
N ARG A 128 -13.84 -34.28 29.44
CA ARG A 128 -12.80 -33.69 28.58
C ARG A 128 -11.54 -33.36 29.38
N PHE A 129 -11.68 -32.80 30.59
CA PHE A 129 -10.53 -32.53 31.44
C PHE A 129 -9.78 -33.80 31.84
N THR A 130 -10.50 -34.85 32.27
CA THR A 130 -9.91 -36.14 32.62
C THR A 130 -9.20 -36.77 31.42
N PHE A 131 -9.83 -36.72 30.24
CA PHE A 131 -9.23 -37.22 29.01
C PHE A 131 -7.93 -36.48 28.66
N CYS A 132 -7.92 -35.14 28.69
CA CYS A 132 -6.72 -34.35 28.43
C CYS A 132 -5.60 -34.68 29.43
N ARG A 133 -5.92 -34.83 30.72
CA ARG A 133 -4.94 -35.22 31.74
C ARG A 133 -4.35 -36.61 31.46
N TRP A 134 -5.19 -37.57 31.10
CA TRP A 134 -4.75 -38.91 30.73
C TRP A 134 -3.82 -38.90 29.50
N CYS A 135 -4.11 -38.08 28.48
CA CYS A 135 -3.23 -37.93 27.32
C CYS A 135 -1.84 -37.39 27.72
N LEU A 136 -1.80 -36.38 28.60
CA LEU A 136 -0.55 -35.77 29.06
C LEU A 136 0.31 -36.69 29.94
N GLU A 137 -0.30 -37.64 30.66
CA GLU A 137 0.42 -38.63 31.49
C GLU A 137 0.93 -39.83 30.67
N LYS A 138 0.51 -39.96 29.41
CA LYS A 138 0.81 -41.10 28.53
C LYS A 138 1.84 -40.80 27.44
N GLU A 139 2.27 -39.54 27.30
CA GLU A 139 3.47 -39.12 26.54
C GLU A 139 4.72 -39.09 27.43
#